data_AF-A0A6J6PZB8-F1
#
_entry.id   AF-A0A6J6PZB8-F1
#
_cell.length_a   1.000
_cell.length_b   1.000
_cell.length_c   1.000
_cell.angle_alpha   90.00
_cell.angle_beta   90.00
_cell.angle_gamma   90.00
#
_symmetry.space_group_name_H-M   'P 1'
#
loop_
_entity.id
_entity.type
_entity.pdbx_description
1 polymer ?
#
loop_
_entity_poly.entity_id
_entity_poly.type
_entity_poly.pdbx_seq_one_letter_code
_entity_poly.pdbx_strand_id
1 'polypeptide(L)' 'MSYGTGSANHGALGILGPTRMDYASSMAAVNTVARYIGHFLGDKA' A
#
# COMPACT_ATOMS: atom_id res chain seq x y z
N MET A 1 1.14 4.42 3.69
CA MET A 1 0.12 3.35 3.68
C MET A 1 0.76 2.07 4.21
N SER A 2 0.27 1.41 5.26
CA SER A 2 0.88 0.16 5.74
C SER A 2 0.40 -1.05 4.93
N TYR A 3 1.21 -2.09 4.81
CA TYR A 3 0.80 -3.39 4.24
C TYR A 3 1.06 -4.53 5.23
N GLY A 4 0.10 -5.46 5.28
CA GLY A 4 0.11 -6.64 6.15
C GLY A 4 -1.30 -7.04 6.61
N THR A 5 -1.44 -8.26 7.11
CA THR A 5 -2.72 -8.85 7.55
C THR A 5 -2.72 -9.09 9.06
N GLY A 6 -3.82 -8.76 9.73
CA GLY A 6 -3.94 -8.96 11.18
C GLY A 6 -2.95 -8.09 11.96
N SER A 7 -2.22 -8.69 12.90
CA SER A 7 -1.23 -8.00 13.75
C SER A 7 0.15 -7.85 13.09
N ALA A 8 0.37 -8.45 11.91
CA ALA A 8 1.64 -8.38 11.20
C ALA A 8 1.68 -7.14 10.29
N ASN A 9 2.37 -6.09 10.74
CA ASN A 9 2.71 -4.94 9.91
C ASN A 9 4.09 -5.19 9.28
N HIS A 10 4.15 -5.34 7.97
CA HIS A 10 5.40 -5.63 7.25
C HIS A 10 6.13 -4.36 6.79
N GLY A 11 5.47 -3.20 6.82
CA GLY A 11 6.07 -1.93 6.41
C GLY A 11 5.05 -0.99 5.79
N ALA A 12 5.57 -0.01 5.02
CA ALA A 12 4.76 1.02 4.39
C ALA A 12 5.09 1.22 2.90
N LEU A 13 4.08 1.67 2.15
CA LEU A 13 4.11 2.05 0.75
C LEU A 13 3.78 3.53 0.59
N GLY A 14 4.41 4.12 -0.42
CA GLY A 14 4.24 5.50 -0.86
C GLY A 14 4.60 5.65 -2.34
N ILE A 15 4.37 6.84 -2.88
CA ILE A 15 4.63 7.18 -4.28
C ILE A 15 5.42 8.48 -4.33
N LEU A 16 6.27 8.59 -5.35
CA LEU A 16 6.96 9.82 -5.70
C LEU A 16 6.42 10.31 -7.04
N GLY A 17 6.19 11.61 -7.16
CA GLY A 17 5.57 12.18 -8.35
C GLY A 17 5.85 13.67 -8.50
N PRO A 18 5.31 14.29 -9.56
CA PRO A 18 5.48 15.71 -9.86
C PRO A 18 4.88 16.60 -8.77
N THR A 19 5.31 17.87 -8.71
CA THR A 19 4.84 18.84 -7.70
C THR A 19 3.32 19.02 -7.73
N ARG A 20 2.70 19.08 -8.92
CA ARG A 20 1.24 19.02 -9.06
C ARG A 20 0.83 17.59 -9.40
N MET A 21 0.50 16.83 -8.36
CA MET A 21 -0.04 15.48 -8.46
C MET A 21 -1.42 15.44 -7.80
N ASP A 22 -2.35 14.70 -8.40
CA ASP A 22 -3.58 14.34 -7.71
C ASP A 22 -3.27 13.31 -6.63
N TYR A 23 -3.00 13.80 -5.42
CA TYR A 23 -2.59 12.98 -4.30
C TYR A 23 -3.70 12.01 -3.86
N ALA A 24 -4.96 12.43 -3.88
CA ALA A 24 -6.08 11.61 -3.44
C ALA A 24 -6.29 10.40 -4.37
N SER A 25 -6.34 10.66 -5.67
CA SER A 25 -6.42 9.59 -6.69
C SER A 25 -5.22 8.66 -6.62
N SER A 26 -4.02 9.21 -6.51
CA SER A 26 -2.80 8.40 -6.49
C SER A 26 -2.65 7.57 -5.22
N MET A 27 -3.06 8.09 -4.05
CA MET A 27 -3.10 7.31 -2.80
C MET A 27 -4.19 6.24 -2.78
N ALA A 28 -5.29 6.40 -3.53
CA ALA A 28 -6.27 5.34 -3.72
C ALA A 28 -5.68 4.13 -4.45
N ALA A 29 -4.81 4.36 -5.44
CA ALA A 29 -4.05 3.30 -6.10
C ALA A 29 -3.08 2.61 -5.11
N VAL A 30 -2.31 3.38 -4.33
CA VAL A 30 -1.40 2.83 -3.30
C VAL A 30 -2.14 1.96 -2.29
N ASN A 31 -3.33 2.37 -1.84
CA ASN A 31 -4.15 1.58 -0.92
C ASN A 31 -4.48 0.20 -1.49
N THR A 32 -4.86 0.15 -2.75
CA THR A 32 -5.23 -1.09 -3.44
C THR A 32 -4.04 -2.04 -3.51
N VAL A 33 -2.87 -1.50 -3.87
CA VAL A 33 -1.61 -2.26 -3.90
C VAL A 33 -1.21 -2.76 -2.51
N ALA A 34 -1.33 -1.93 -1.47
CA ALA A 34 -1.02 -2.32 -0.10
C ALA A 34 -1.85 -3.51 0.39
N ARG A 35 -3.14 -3.53 0.05
CA ARG A 35 -4.05 -4.65 0.36
C ARG A 35 -3.65 -5.91 -0.39
N TYR A 36 -3.35 -5.80 -1.68
CA TYR A 36 -2.92 -6.94 -2.50
C TYR A 36 -1.64 -7.57 -1.95
N ILE A 37 -0.63 -6.74 -1.67
CA ILE A 37 0.65 -7.19 -1.12
C ILE A 37 0.43 -7.81 0.26
N GLY A 38 -0.35 -7.17 1.14
CA GLY A 38 -0.69 -7.73 2.45
C GLY A 38 -1.33 -9.12 2.34
N HIS A 39 -2.31 -9.29 1.46
CA HIS A 39 -2.94 -10.60 1.23
C HIS A 39 -1.97 -11.61 0.63
N PHE A 40 -1.18 -11.23 -0.38
CA PHE A 40 -0.23 -12.11 -1.05
C PHE A 40 0.87 -12.63 -0.13
N LEU A 41 1.38 -11.78 0.77
CA LEU A 41 2.38 -12.19 1.76
C LEU A 41 1.74 -12.97 2.92
N GLY A 42 0.53 -12.58 3.35
CA GLY A 42 -0.20 -13.31 4.38
C GLY A 42 -0.63 -14.72 3.95
N ASP A 43 -0.90 -14.94 2.66
CA ASP A 43 -1.18 -16.27 2.08
C ASP A 43 0.09 -17.13 1.92
N LYS A 44 1.27 -16.51 1.91
CA LYS A 44 2.58 -17.20 1.80
C LYS A 44 3.29 -17.41 3.14
N ALA A 45 2.74 -16.89 4.23
CA ALA A 45 3.27 -17.01 5.59
C ALA A 45 2.66 -18.21 6.32
#